data_AF-A0A853CXE5-F1
#
_entry.id   AF-A0A853CXE5-F1
#
_cell.length_a   1.000
_cell.length_b   1.000
_cell.length_c   1.000
_cell.angle_alpha   90.00
_cell.angle_beta   90.00
_cell.angle_gamma   90.00
#
_symmetry.space_group_name_H-M   'P 1'
#
loop_
_entity.id
_entity.type
_entity.pdbx_description
1 polymer ?
#
loop_
_entity_poly.entity_id
_entity_poly.type
_entity_poly.pdbx_seq_one_letter_code
_entity_poly.pdbx_strand_id
1 'polypeptide(L)'
;MTLVAEAPPIAAGPAGFRFGAGVRDALPAFRARCTVVRLASVDNERLGVPRWYTLAEAWTAPGSPEDALWSRNPVIDVDRDDPPELVLATGTPVIVLGAGIGAARWQRDVVDAVRASCARVLVVELGPEDVGGYADIATGGCDRARGEALLRLLCGA
;
A
#
# COMPACT_ATOMS: atom_id res chain seq x y z
N MET A 1 18.77 -20.86 23.03
CA MET A 1 18.98 -20.69 21.59
C MET A 1 17.62 -20.36 20.97
N THR A 2 17.38 -19.09 20.68
CA THR A 2 16.11 -18.66 20.07
C THR A 2 16.28 -18.79 18.56
N LEU A 3 15.55 -19.73 17.95
CA LEU A 3 15.44 -19.83 16.50
C LEU A 3 14.69 -18.59 16.00
N VAL A 4 15.42 -17.63 15.45
CA VAL A 4 14.83 -16.56 14.64
C VAL A 4 14.37 -17.25 13.36
N ALA A 5 13.07 -17.42 13.20
CA ALA A 5 12.49 -17.89 11.96
C ALA A 5 12.82 -16.86 10.87
N GLU A 6 13.70 -17.25 9.95
CA GLU A 6 14.03 -16.46 8.77
C GLU A 6 12.76 -16.32 7.93
N ALA A 7 12.29 -15.07 7.77
CA ALA A 7 11.11 -14.78 6.96
C ALA A 7 11.35 -15.29 5.53
N PRO A 8 10.36 -15.94 4.89
CA PRO A 8 10.55 -16.55 3.58
C PRO A 8 10.96 -15.51 2.53
N PRO A 9 11.81 -15.89 1.56
CA PRO A 9 12.30 -14.99 0.55
C PRO A 9 11.15 -14.46 -0.29
N ILE A 10 11.10 -13.14 -0.38
CA ILE A 10 10.10 -12.40 -1.11
C ILE A 10 10.40 -12.48 -2.63
N ALA A 11 9.45 -13.00 -3.42
CA ALA A 11 9.63 -13.17 -4.87
C ALA A 11 9.50 -11.84 -5.64
N ALA A 12 10.41 -11.58 -6.60
CA ALA A 12 10.38 -10.41 -7.47
C ALA A 12 9.32 -10.53 -8.60
N GLY A 13 8.61 -9.45 -8.92
CA GLY A 13 7.65 -9.34 -10.02
C GLY A 13 8.11 -8.42 -11.17
N PRO A 14 7.26 -8.20 -12.19
CA PRO A 14 7.64 -7.56 -13.46
C PRO A 14 8.13 -6.10 -13.36
N ALA A 15 7.97 -5.44 -12.21
CA ALA A 15 8.54 -4.12 -11.91
C ALA A 15 9.62 -4.15 -10.79
N GLY A 16 10.17 -5.32 -10.49
CA GLY A 16 11.06 -5.53 -9.34
C GLY A 16 10.34 -5.53 -7.99
N PHE A 17 9.00 -5.56 -7.99
CA PHE A 17 8.19 -5.61 -6.78
C PHE A 17 8.43 -6.89 -6.02
N ARG A 18 8.45 -6.77 -4.72
CA ARG A 18 8.61 -7.85 -3.76
C ARG A 18 7.23 -8.18 -3.17
N PHE A 19 6.84 -9.45 -3.20
CA PHE A 19 5.56 -9.94 -2.67
C PHE A 19 5.69 -10.86 -1.46
N GLY A 20 4.98 -10.54 -0.38
CA GLY A 20 4.78 -11.46 0.74
C GLY A 20 4.14 -12.79 0.30
N ALA A 21 4.23 -13.80 1.17
CA ALA A 21 3.71 -15.13 0.88
C ALA A 21 2.18 -15.10 0.63
N GLY A 22 1.71 -15.75 -0.45
CA GLY A 22 0.29 -15.85 -0.78
C GLY A 22 -0.36 -14.55 -1.29
N VAL A 23 0.35 -13.42 -1.29
CA VAL A 23 -0.19 -12.11 -1.70
C VAL A 23 -0.66 -12.12 -3.15
N ARG A 24 0.08 -12.80 -4.04
CA ARG A 24 -0.29 -12.88 -5.46
C ARG A 24 -1.64 -13.59 -5.68
N ASP A 25 -1.95 -14.59 -4.87
CA ASP A 25 -3.22 -15.30 -4.95
C ASP A 25 -4.37 -14.49 -4.35
N ALA A 26 -4.06 -13.62 -3.37
CA ALA A 26 -5.02 -12.71 -2.73
C ALA A 26 -5.29 -11.43 -3.54
N LEU A 27 -4.38 -11.01 -4.42
CA LEU A 27 -4.46 -9.78 -5.22
C LEU A 27 -5.81 -9.57 -5.94
N PRO A 28 -6.45 -10.58 -6.56
CA PRO A 28 -7.74 -10.40 -7.22
C PRO A 28 -8.82 -9.79 -6.33
N ALA A 29 -8.77 -10.01 -5.01
CA ALA A 29 -9.72 -9.43 -4.07
C ALA A 29 -9.60 -7.89 -3.97
N PHE A 30 -8.47 -7.32 -4.35
CA PHE A 30 -8.18 -5.87 -4.26
C PHE A 30 -8.32 -5.15 -5.59
N ARG A 31 -8.72 -5.84 -6.67
CA ARG A 31 -8.85 -5.25 -8.02
C ARG A 31 -10.14 -4.47 -8.26
N ALA A 32 -11.07 -4.55 -7.30
CA ALA A 32 -12.36 -3.90 -7.37
C ALA A 32 -12.46 -2.79 -6.33
N ARG A 33 -13.68 -2.42 -5.95
CA ARG A 33 -13.93 -1.37 -4.98
C ARG A 33 -13.25 -1.68 -3.64
N CYS A 34 -12.40 -0.79 -3.19
CA CYS A 34 -11.63 -0.91 -1.95
C CYS A 34 -11.55 0.45 -1.26
N THR A 35 -11.22 0.42 0.04
CA THR A 35 -10.82 1.62 0.77
C THR A 35 -9.31 1.75 0.73
N VAL A 36 -8.82 2.94 0.41
CA VAL A 36 -7.39 3.23 0.41
C VAL A 36 -7.06 4.03 1.67
N VAL A 37 -6.19 3.49 2.52
CA VAL A 37 -5.62 4.19 3.67
C VAL A 37 -4.21 4.62 3.30
N ARG A 38 -3.92 5.90 3.43
CA ARG A 38 -2.59 6.47 3.17
C ARG A 38 -1.97 6.92 4.48
N LEU A 39 -0.83 6.36 4.78
CA LEU A 39 -0.01 6.76 5.91
C LEU A 39 0.84 7.94 5.45
N ALA A 40 0.35 9.14 5.73
CA ALA A 40 1.01 10.38 5.38
C ALA A 40 2.22 10.56 6.30
N SER A 41 3.42 10.24 5.81
CA SER A 41 4.65 10.44 6.57
C SER A 41 5.60 11.44 5.92
N VAL A 42 5.59 11.54 4.59
CA VAL A 42 6.53 12.37 3.82
C VAL A 42 5.95 12.83 2.49
N ASP A 43 6.36 14.03 2.08
CA ASP A 43 6.20 14.47 0.70
C ASP A 43 7.06 13.62 -0.22
N ASN A 44 6.62 13.44 -1.47
CA ASN A 44 7.46 12.79 -2.46
C ASN A 44 8.43 13.84 -3.04
N GLU A 45 9.51 14.11 -2.30
CA GLU A 45 10.54 15.09 -2.70
C GLU A 45 11.11 14.82 -4.09
N ARG A 46 11.18 13.54 -4.50
CA ARG A 46 11.67 13.12 -5.82
C ARG A 46 10.74 13.53 -6.96
N LEU A 47 9.43 13.58 -6.70
CA LEU A 47 8.41 13.98 -7.68
C LEU A 47 7.91 15.41 -7.47
N GLY A 48 8.36 16.10 -6.42
CA GLY A 48 7.93 17.46 -6.10
C GLY A 48 6.43 17.58 -5.79
N VAL A 49 5.79 16.47 -5.39
CA VAL A 49 4.36 16.46 -5.02
C VAL A 49 4.22 16.23 -3.52
N PRO A 50 3.30 16.94 -2.84
CA PRO A 50 3.01 16.67 -1.46
C PRO A 50 2.47 15.24 -1.32
N ARG A 51 2.80 14.59 -0.20
CA ARG A 51 2.28 13.29 0.27
C ARG A 51 1.96 12.30 -0.85
N TRP A 52 2.80 11.28 -1.08
CA TRP A 52 2.63 10.32 -2.18
C TRP A 52 1.17 9.89 -2.37
N TYR A 53 0.53 10.50 -3.38
CA TYR A 53 -0.78 10.11 -3.85
C TYR A 53 -0.56 8.84 -4.65
N THR A 54 -0.54 7.69 -4.01
CA THR A 54 -0.69 6.45 -4.74
C THR A 54 -2.03 6.50 -5.46
N LEU A 55 -2.01 6.20 -6.77
CA LEU A 55 -3.10 6.42 -7.74
C LEU A 55 -3.18 7.84 -8.31
N ALA A 56 -2.28 8.77 -7.95
CA ALA A 56 -2.18 10.03 -8.69
C ALA A 56 -2.01 9.78 -10.18
N GLU A 57 -1.36 8.71 -10.60
CA GLU A 57 -1.26 8.37 -12.02
C GLU A 57 -2.65 8.18 -12.66
N ALA A 58 -3.56 7.47 -11.97
CA ALA A 58 -4.96 7.35 -12.38
C ALA A 58 -5.60 8.74 -12.51
N TRP A 59 -5.41 9.60 -11.51
CA TRP A 59 -5.96 10.97 -11.51
C TRP A 59 -5.24 11.95 -12.45
N THR A 60 -4.01 11.65 -12.87
CA THR A 60 -3.21 12.48 -13.80
C THR A 60 -3.53 12.18 -15.26
N ALA A 61 -4.27 11.11 -15.53
CA ALA A 61 -4.90 10.83 -16.81
C ALA A 61 -6.43 10.78 -16.66
N PRO A 62 -7.10 11.93 -16.43
CA PRO A 62 -8.55 11.98 -16.26
C PRO A 62 -9.27 11.29 -17.42
N GLY A 63 -10.25 10.44 -17.10
CA GLY A 63 -11.04 9.71 -18.08
C GLY A 63 -10.38 8.43 -18.63
N SER A 64 -9.20 8.05 -18.13
CA SER A 64 -8.65 6.70 -18.37
C SER A 64 -9.50 5.61 -17.69
N PRO A 65 -9.45 4.35 -18.15
CA PRO A 65 -10.13 3.24 -17.47
C PRO A 65 -9.69 3.08 -16.01
N GLU A 66 -8.41 3.32 -15.72
CA GLU A 66 -7.84 3.29 -14.38
C GLU A 66 -8.39 4.42 -13.51
N ASP A 67 -8.50 5.65 -14.03
CA ASP A 67 -9.15 6.78 -13.36
C ASP A 67 -10.61 6.44 -13.00
N ALA A 68 -11.37 5.90 -13.94
CA ALA A 68 -12.78 5.54 -13.71
C ALA A 68 -12.95 4.47 -12.61
N LEU A 69 -11.99 3.54 -12.51
CA LEU A 69 -12.00 2.47 -11.51
C LEU A 69 -11.59 2.97 -10.12
N TRP A 70 -10.54 3.79 -10.05
CA TRP A 70 -9.90 4.17 -8.79
C TRP A 70 -10.38 5.49 -8.19
N SER A 71 -10.85 6.45 -9.00
CA SER A 71 -11.40 7.73 -8.50
C SER A 71 -12.62 7.58 -7.60
N ARG A 72 -13.29 6.42 -7.61
CA ARG A 72 -14.48 6.14 -6.81
C ARG A 72 -14.18 5.44 -5.48
N ASN A 73 -12.93 5.03 -5.27
CA ASN A 73 -12.52 4.38 -4.03
C ASN A 73 -12.33 5.45 -2.93
N PRO A 74 -12.92 5.26 -1.74
CA PRO A 74 -12.69 6.19 -0.64
C PRO A 74 -11.21 6.17 -0.25
N VAL A 75 -10.65 7.36 -0.07
CA VAL A 75 -9.26 7.56 0.35
C VAL A 75 -9.26 8.22 1.71
N ILE A 76 -8.54 7.62 2.66
CA ILE A 76 -8.41 8.09 4.03
C ILE A 76 -6.94 8.39 4.26
N ASP A 77 -6.65 9.65 4.58
CA ASP A 77 -5.31 10.07 5.00
C ASP A 77 -5.21 9.91 6.52
N VAL A 78 -4.10 9.31 6.96
CA VAL A 78 -3.77 9.13 8.38
C VAL A 78 -2.37 9.67 8.61
N ASP A 79 -2.26 10.66 9.49
CA ASP A 79 -1.02 11.27 9.92
C ASP A 79 -0.60 10.71 11.30
N ARG A 80 0.58 11.10 11.79
CA ARG A 80 1.10 10.67 13.08
C ARG A 80 0.23 11.10 14.26
N ASP A 81 -0.38 12.28 14.15
CA ASP A 81 -1.17 12.88 15.22
C ASP A 81 -2.61 12.33 15.26
N ASP A 82 -3.01 11.54 14.25
CA ASP A 82 -4.30 10.88 14.24
C ASP A 82 -4.32 9.67 15.19
N PRO A 83 -5.47 9.37 15.80
CA PRO A 83 -5.60 8.18 16.64
C PRO A 83 -5.38 6.92 15.80
N PRO A 84 -4.59 5.95 16.29
CA PRO A 84 -4.27 4.73 15.53
C PRO A 84 -5.47 3.79 15.38
N GLU A 85 -6.49 3.95 16.23
CA GLU A 85 -7.76 3.21 16.14
C GLU A 85 -8.60 3.71 14.96
N LEU A 86 -8.16 3.35 13.75
CA LEU A 86 -8.93 3.59 12.54
C LEU A 86 -10.02 2.51 12.45
N VAL A 87 -11.21 2.80 13.00
CA VAL A 87 -12.37 1.91 12.88
C VAL A 87 -12.95 2.05 11.47
N LEU A 88 -12.47 1.21 10.57
CA LEU A 88 -13.00 1.08 9.23
C LEU A 88 -14.19 0.12 9.24
N ALA A 89 -15.41 0.66 9.40
CA ALA A 89 -16.65 -0.11 9.29
C ALA A 89 -16.98 -0.45 7.82
N THR A 90 -16.05 -1.09 7.13
CA THR A 90 -16.17 -1.40 5.70
C THR A 90 -16.18 -2.92 5.49
N GLY A 91 -17.20 -3.41 4.78
CA GLY A 91 -17.19 -4.75 4.20
C GLY A 91 -16.31 -4.86 2.94
N THR A 92 -15.70 -3.76 2.50
CA THR A 92 -14.81 -3.73 1.33
C THR A 92 -13.34 -3.98 1.73
N PRO A 93 -12.54 -4.58 0.85
CA PRO A 93 -11.10 -4.73 1.05
C PRO A 93 -10.42 -3.38 1.32
N VAL A 94 -9.35 -3.40 2.12
CA VAL A 94 -8.57 -2.20 2.45
C VAL A 94 -7.16 -2.32 1.89
N ILE A 95 -6.67 -1.26 1.27
CA ILE A 95 -5.29 -1.14 0.85
C ILE A 95 -4.63 -0.06 1.70
N VAL A 96 -3.58 -0.41 2.43
CA VAL A 96 -2.79 0.52 3.24
C VAL A 96 -1.51 0.84 2.48
N LEU A 97 -1.21 2.12 2.33
CA LEU A 97 -0.10 2.63 1.52
C LEU A 97 0.78 3.49 2.42
N GLY A 98 2.07 3.19 2.50
CA GLY A 98 2.98 3.94 3.37
C GLY A 98 4.44 3.76 2.98
N ALA A 99 5.27 4.68 3.45
CA ALA A 99 6.71 4.67 3.28
C ALA A 99 7.40 4.62 4.66
N GLY A 100 8.33 3.68 4.80
CA GLY A 100 9.03 3.36 6.04
C GLY A 100 8.13 2.71 7.09
N ILE A 101 7.13 1.92 6.70
CA ILE A 101 6.11 1.37 7.62
C ILE A 101 6.78 0.60 8.74
N GLY A 102 7.64 -0.35 8.40
CA GLY A 102 8.27 -1.19 9.41
C GLY A 102 9.29 -0.46 10.29
N ALA A 103 9.74 0.75 9.92
CA ALA A 103 10.59 1.61 10.75
C ALA A 103 9.77 2.51 11.70
N ALA A 104 8.64 3.05 11.24
CA ALA A 104 7.84 4.02 11.99
C ALA A 104 6.79 3.33 12.88
N ARG A 105 6.95 3.43 14.20
CA ARG A 105 6.02 2.80 15.17
C ARG A 105 4.56 3.16 14.93
N TRP A 106 4.25 4.44 14.75
CA TRP A 106 2.88 4.90 14.55
C TRP A 106 2.24 4.30 13.28
N GLN A 107 3.01 4.07 12.21
CA GLN A 107 2.51 3.43 10.99
C GLN A 107 2.21 1.95 11.24
N ARG A 108 3.07 1.25 11.98
CA ARG A 108 2.82 -0.14 12.39
C ARG A 108 1.55 -0.25 13.24
N ASP A 109 1.38 0.66 14.20
CA ASP A 109 0.19 0.70 15.07
C ASP A 109 -1.10 0.87 14.24
N VAL A 110 -1.09 1.74 13.21
CA VAL A 110 -2.23 1.90 12.28
C VAL A 110 -2.45 0.63 11.44
N VAL A 111 -1.39 0.03 10.88
CA VAL A 111 -1.50 -1.22 10.10
C VAL A 111 -2.09 -2.34 10.94
N ASP A 112 -1.63 -2.49 12.18
CA ASP A 112 -2.09 -3.52 13.10
C ASP A 112 -3.56 -3.31 13.48
N ALA A 113 -3.99 -2.06 13.71
CA ALA A 113 -5.40 -1.72 13.94
C ALA A 113 -6.30 -2.03 12.72
N VAL A 114 -5.83 -1.72 11.50
CA VAL A 114 -6.56 -2.03 10.27
C VAL A 114 -6.65 -3.54 10.04
N ARG A 115 -5.56 -4.29 10.25
CA ARG A 115 -5.55 -5.76 10.15
C ARG A 115 -6.43 -6.43 11.22
N ALA A 116 -6.54 -5.84 12.41
CA ALA A 116 -7.41 -6.35 13.46
C ALA A 116 -8.91 -6.12 13.17
N SER A 117 -9.24 -5.06 12.44
CA SER A 117 -10.63 -4.65 12.17
C SER A 117 -11.17 -5.12 10.82
N CYS A 118 -10.31 -5.37 9.84
CA CYS A 118 -10.71 -5.64 8.46
C CYS A 118 -10.34 -7.07 8.03
N ALA A 119 -11.28 -7.76 7.37
CA ALA A 119 -11.08 -9.14 6.93
C ALA A 119 -10.07 -9.30 5.77
N ARG A 120 -9.86 -8.24 4.97
CA ARG A 120 -8.96 -8.23 3.81
C ARG A 120 -8.17 -6.94 3.79
N VAL A 121 -6.88 -7.05 4.04
CA VAL A 121 -5.95 -5.92 4.06
C VAL A 121 -4.76 -6.24 3.17
N LEU A 122 -4.37 -5.29 2.33
CA LEU A 122 -3.16 -5.33 1.54
C LEU A 122 -2.29 -4.13 1.94
N VAL A 123 -1.11 -4.39 2.50
CA VAL A 123 -0.16 -3.34 2.90
C VAL A 123 0.90 -3.19 1.82
N VAL A 124 1.08 -1.98 1.30
CA VAL A 124 2.08 -1.66 0.28
C VAL A 124 3.11 -0.70 0.87
N GLU A 125 4.36 -1.17 0.91
CA GLU A 125 5.53 -0.38 1.23
C GLU A 125 6.05 0.32 -0.02
N LEU A 126 6.15 1.62 0.11
CA LEU A 126 6.48 2.57 -0.93
C LEU A 126 7.85 3.17 -0.62
N GLY A 127 8.90 2.60 -1.19
CA GLY A 127 10.24 3.08 -0.87
C GLY A 127 11.35 2.11 -1.23
N PRO A 128 12.61 2.57 -1.15
CA PRO A 128 13.77 1.78 -1.52
C PRO A 128 14.02 0.58 -0.60
N GLU A 129 13.54 0.63 0.64
CA GLU A 129 13.79 -0.39 1.65
C GLU A 129 12.50 -0.96 2.21
N ASP A 130 12.39 -2.29 2.23
CA ASP A 130 11.41 -2.99 3.06
C ASP A 130 12.04 -3.25 4.43
N VAL A 131 11.93 -2.25 5.31
CA VAL A 131 12.52 -2.32 6.64
C VAL A 131 11.55 -3.06 7.56
N GLY A 132 11.52 -4.38 7.49
CA GLY A 132 10.89 -5.20 8.53
C GLY A 132 9.68 -6.04 8.14
N GLY A 133 9.43 -6.27 6.84
CA GLY A 133 8.49 -7.32 6.38
C GLY A 133 7.03 -7.09 6.77
N TYR A 134 6.67 -5.85 7.13
CA TYR A 134 5.30 -5.47 7.47
C TYR A 134 4.39 -5.42 6.23
N ALA A 135 4.99 -5.23 5.06
CA ALA A 135 4.28 -5.07 3.80
C ALA A 135 4.06 -6.39 3.06
N ASP A 136 2.89 -6.45 2.43
CA ASP A 136 2.49 -7.52 1.52
C ASP A 136 3.10 -7.29 0.12
N ILE A 137 3.29 -6.02 -0.26
CA ILE A 137 3.99 -5.63 -1.48
C ILE A 137 5.01 -4.55 -1.13
N ALA A 138 6.26 -4.73 -1.52
CA ALA A 138 7.27 -3.67 -1.48
C ALA A 138 7.65 -3.27 -2.91
N THR A 139 7.51 -1.99 -3.24
CA THR A 139 7.77 -1.49 -4.61
C THR A 139 9.26 -1.34 -4.91
N GLY A 140 10.11 -1.21 -3.88
CA GLY A 140 11.55 -0.99 -4.02
C GLY A 140 11.91 0.42 -4.50
N GLY A 141 10.95 1.35 -4.52
CA GLY A 141 11.21 2.77 -4.76
C GLY A 141 9.96 3.59 -5.05
N CYS A 142 10.19 4.88 -5.31
CA CYS A 142 9.15 5.92 -5.26
C CYS A 142 8.92 6.76 -6.51
N ASP A 143 9.40 6.26 -7.64
CA ASP A 143 9.23 6.90 -8.94
C ASP A 143 7.86 6.63 -9.58
N ARG A 144 7.52 7.46 -10.57
CA ARG A 144 6.29 7.37 -11.35
C ARG A 144 6.11 6.00 -12.01
N ALA A 145 7.18 5.39 -12.53
CA ALA A 145 7.09 4.11 -13.22
C ALA A 145 6.61 2.99 -12.28
N ARG A 146 7.04 3.01 -11.01
CA ARG A 146 6.53 2.12 -9.98
C ARG A 146 5.09 2.42 -9.59
N GLY A 147 4.70 3.70 -9.51
CA GLY A 147 3.29 4.09 -9.31
C GLY A 147 2.38 3.50 -10.39
N GLU A 148 2.75 3.66 -11.66
CA GLU A 148 2.01 3.11 -12.80
C GLU A 148 1.98 1.57 -12.79
N ALA A 149 3.10 0.92 -12.45
CA ALA A 149 3.14 -0.54 -12.37
C ALA A 149 2.28 -1.10 -11.22
N LEU A 150 2.23 -0.41 -10.08
CA LEU A 150 1.35 -0.75 -8.97
C LEU A 150 -0.12 -0.60 -9.37
N LEU A 151 -0.47 0.50 -10.03
CA LEU A 151 -1.81 0.72 -10.52
C LEU A 151 -2.25 -0.38 -11.51
N ARG A 152 -1.42 -0.72 -12.49
CA ARG A 152 -1.70 -1.81 -13.44
C ARG A 152 -1.90 -3.16 -12.75
N LEU A 153 -1.02 -3.49 -11.80
CA LEU A 153 -1.13 -4.70 -10.99
C LEU A 153 -2.48 -4.76 -10.26
N LEU A 154 -2.88 -3.65 -9.64
CA LEU A 154 -4.14 -3.53 -8.92
C LEU A 154 -5.36 -3.45 -9.86
N CYS A 155 -5.21 -3.07 -11.12
CA CYS A 155 -6.26 -3.22 -12.14
C CYS A 155 -6.31 -4.63 -12.75
N GLY A 156 -5.31 -5.48 -12.48
CA GLY A 156 -5.19 -6.82 -13.06
C GLY A 156 -4.65 -6.84 -14.50
N ALA A 157 -3.93 -5.79 -14.89
CA ALA A 157 -3.24 -5.65 -16.17
C ALA A 157 -1.75 -6.01 -16.07
#